data_AF-Q8GGN0-F1
#
_entry.id   AF-Q8GGN0-F1
#
_cell.length_a   1.000
_cell.length_b   1.000
_cell.length_c   1.000
_cell.angle_alpha   90.00
_cell.angle_beta   90.00
_cell.angle_gamma   90.00
#
_symmetry.space_group_name_H-M   'P 1'
#
loop_
_entity.id
_entity.type
_entity.pdbx_description
1 polymer ?
#
loop_
_entity_poly.entity_id
_entity_poly.type
_entity_poly.pdbx_seq_one_letter_code
_entity_poly.pdbx_strand_id
1 'polypeptide(L)'
;MSTDTEIPIHPLFAEMIRCTAERDLDGLVDLYHPEAEWIRFTGPVRGREDIRELLKRYWELDLQHVDMNEFIQTDDTVMMRGTMIVRGETVVTFGVYVLREGKIWRQCGADEGGTRDWWA
;
A
#
# COMPACT_ATOMS: atom_id res chain seq x y z
N MET A 1 -27.86 -6.65 0.52
CA MET A 1 -27.57 -7.40 -0.71
C MET A 1 -26.05 -7.51 -0.81
N SER A 2 -25.46 -8.61 -0.33
CA SER A 2 -24.04 -8.88 -0.58
C SER A 2 -23.94 -9.44 -1.99
N THR A 3 -23.37 -8.66 -2.89
CA THR A 3 -22.82 -9.19 -4.13
C THR A 3 -21.41 -9.62 -3.79
N ASP A 4 -21.18 -10.93 -3.63
CA ASP A 4 -19.85 -11.56 -3.72
C ASP A 4 -19.36 -11.41 -5.16
N THR A 5 -19.08 -10.18 -5.57
CA THR A 5 -18.34 -9.92 -6.80
C THR A 5 -16.89 -9.86 -6.37
N GLU A 6 -16.11 -10.89 -6.71
CA GLU A 6 -14.65 -10.84 -6.57
C GLU A 6 -14.17 -9.55 -7.24
N ILE A 7 -13.65 -8.64 -6.43
CA ILE A 7 -13.09 -7.38 -6.92
C ILE A 7 -11.82 -7.74 -7.68
N PRO A 8 -11.71 -7.46 -8.99
CA PRO A 8 -10.50 -7.74 -9.74
C PRO A 8 -9.33 -6.97 -9.12
N ILE A 9 -8.36 -7.69 -8.57
CA ILE A 9 -7.18 -7.07 -7.97
C ILE A 9 -6.31 -6.50 -9.09
N HIS A 10 -6.06 -5.19 -9.06
CA HIS A 10 -5.15 -4.54 -10.00
C HIS A 10 -3.76 -5.20 -9.94
N PRO A 11 -3.08 -5.42 -11.08
CA PRO A 11 -1.79 -6.12 -11.11
C PRO A 11 -0.73 -5.58 -10.15
N LEU A 12 -0.69 -4.25 -9.94
CA LEU A 12 0.18 -3.63 -8.93
C LEU A 12 -0.08 -4.19 -7.52
N PHE A 13 -1.34 -4.32 -7.12
CA PHE A 13 -1.69 -4.80 -5.78
C PHE A 13 -1.48 -6.29 -5.64
N ALA A 14 -1.75 -7.06 -6.70
CA ALA A 14 -1.41 -8.48 -6.71
C ALA A 14 0.10 -8.68 -6.45
N GLU A 15 0.93 -7.87 -7.09
CA GLU A 15 2.38 -7.89 -6.89
C GLU A 15 2.79 -7.37 -5.51
N MET A 16 2.17 -6.29 -4.99
CA MET A 16 2.40 -5.83 -3.62
C MET A 16 2.09 -6.92 -2.58
N ILE A 17 0.97 -7.63 -2.75
CA ILE A 17 0.54 -8.72 -1.88
C ILE A 17 1.55 -9.87 -1.96
N ARG A 18 1.94 -10.28 -3.17
CA ARG A 18 2.96 -11.32 -3.40
C ARG A 18 4.28 -10.96 -2.71
N CYS A 19 4.83 -9.78 -2.99
CA CYS A 19 6.08 -9.32 -2.40
C CYS A 19 6.00 -9.25 -0.87
N THR A 20 4.86 -8.82 -0.32
CA THR A 20 4.67 -8.77 1.15
C THR A 20 4.64 -10.17 1.74
N ALA A 21 3.87 -11.08 1.15
CA ALA A 21 3.76 -12.48 1.60
C ALA A 21 5.10 -13.23 1.52
N GLU A 22 5.89 -12.98 0.48
CA GLU A 22 7.21 -13.61 0.28
C GLU A 22 8.35 -12.88 1.01
N ARG A 23 8.07 -11.76 1.69
CA ARG A 23 9.07 -10.87 2.30
C ARG A 23 10.13 -10.38 1.31
N ASP A 24 9.72 -10.11 0.08
CA ASP A 24 10.54 -9.62 -1.02
C ASP A 24 10.57 -8.07 -1.03
N LEU A 25 11.57 -7.48 -0.36
CA LEU A 25 11.72 -6.01 -0.32
C LEU A 25 12.03 -5.46 -1.69
N ASP A 26 12.91 -6.13 -2.42
CA ASP A 26 13.43 -5.63 -3.67
C ASP A 26 12.32 -5.57 -4.70
N GLY A 27 11.53 -6.64 -4.80
CA GLY A 27 10.31 -6.66 -5.61
C GLY A 27 9.32 -5.58 -5.18
N LEU A 28 9.07 -5.40 -3.88
CA LEU A 28 8.14 -4.38 -3.39
C LEU A 28 8.61 -2.94 -3.71
N VAL A 29 9.91 -2.67 -3.54
CA VAL A 29 10.53 -1.38 -3.82
C VAL A 29 10.57 -1.10 -5.32
N ASP A 30 10.72 -2.12 -6.16
CA ASP A 30 10.72 -1.99 -7.62
C ASP A 30 9.38 -1.54 -8.19
N LEU A 31 8.28 -1.67 -7.43
CA LEU A 31 6.98 -1.11 -7.80
C LEU A 31 6.95 0.42 -7.75
N TYR A 32 7.93 1.06 -7.10
CA TYR A 32 8.00 2.51 -6.96
C TYR A 32 8.85 3.15 -8.06
N HIS A 33 8.36 4.26 -8.61
CA HIS A 33 9.13 5.12 -9.51
C HIS A 33 10.36 5.70 -8.77
N PRO A 34 11.51 5.98 -9.42
CA PRO A 34 12.68 6.54 -8.73
C PRO A 34 12.39 7.85 -7.99
N GLU A 35 11.49 8.66 -8.56
CA GLU A 35 11.01 9.95 -8.03
C GLU A 35 9.67 9.83 -7.28
N ALA A 36 9.34 8.64 -6.76
CA ALA A 36 8.08 8.43 -6.08
C ALA A 36 7.95 9.33 -4.83
N GLU A 37 6.75 9.83 -4.56
CA GLU A 37 6.47 10.53 -3.31
C GLU A 37 5.30 9.89 -2.58
N TRP A 38 5.49 9.61 -1.30
CA TRP A 38 4.45 9.14 -0.40
C TRP A 38 4.14 10.22 0.62
N ILE A 39 2.96 10.83 0.52
CA ILE A 39 2.49 11.73 1.57
C ILE A 39 1.82 10.94 2.69
N ARG A 40 2.28 11.18 3.91
CA ARG A 40 1.75 10.59 5.14
C ARG A 40 1.48 11.72 6.12
N PHE A 41 0.60 11.49 7.10
CA PHE A 41 0.32 12.49 8.13
C PHE A 41 1.54 12.81 9.01
N THR A 42 2.50 11.90 9.11
CA THR A 42 3.78 12.10 9.81
C THR A 42 4.84 12.78 8.95
N GLY A 43 4.52 13.13 7.70
CA GLY A 43 5.41 13.81 6.77
C GLY A 43 5.59 13.05 5.44
N PRO A 44 6.04 13.76 4.39
CA PRO A 44 6.30 13.15 3.09
C PRO A 44 7.58 12.32 3.10
N VAL A 45 7.58 11.23 2.34
CA VAL A 45 8.76 10.40 2.02
C VAL A 45 9.01 10.51 0.53
N ARG A 46 10.26 10.76 0.11
CA ARG A 46 10.58 11.12 -1.27
C ARG A 46 11.70 10.26 -1.83
N GLY A 47 11.46 9.74 -3.03
CA GLY A 47 12.39 8.89 -3.73
C GLY A 47 12.33 7.44 -3.27
N ARG A 48 12.75 6.56 -4.16
CA ARG A 48 12.69 5.10 -3.95
C ARG A 48 13.50 4.64 -2.73
N GLU A 49 14.65 5.25 -2.46
CA GLU A 49 15.51 4.86 -1.33
C GLU A 49 14.88 5.20 0.02
N ASP A 50 14.32 6.39 0.20
CA ASP A 50 13.63 6.74 1.45
C ASP A 50 12.38 5.85 1.65
N ILE A 51 11.69 5.51 0.57
CA ILE A 51 10.57 4.56 0.59
C ILE A 51 11.04 3.15 0.99
N ARG A 52 12.19 2.70 0.48
CA ARG A 52 12.81 1.42 0.87
C ARG A 52 13.08 1.39 2.37
N GLU A 53 13.64 2.45 2.95
CA GLU A 53 13.88 2.53 4.39
C GLU A 53 12.56 2.52 5.19
N LEU A 54 11.51 3.18 4.71
CA LEU A 54 10.19 3.10 5.33
C LEU A 54 9.60 1.68 5.27
N LEU A 55 9.69 1.01 4.11
CA LEU A 55 9.16 -0.34 3.92
C LEU A 55 9.90 -1.38 4.76
N LYS A 56 11.22 -1.24 4.93
CA LYS A 56 12.00 -2.06 5.88
C LYS A 56 11.44 -1.95 7.30
N ARG A 57 11.12 -0.74 7.76
CA ARG A 57 10.50 -0.55 9.08
C ARG A 57 9.15 -1.26 9.15
N TYR A 58 8.32 -1.14 8.11
CA TYR A 58 7.01 -1.80 8.07
C TYR A 58 7.08 -3.33 8.19
N TRP A 59 8.19 -3.99 7.85
CA TRP A 59 8.36 -5.41 8.11
C TRP A 59 8.42 -5.81 9.58
N GLU A 60 8.72 -4.87 10.47
CA GLU A 60 8.67 -5.08 11.92
C GLU A 60 7.22 -5.03 12.45
N LEU A 61 6.21 -4.73 11.59
CA LEU A 61 4.78 -4.71 11.96
C LEU A 61 4.04 -6.01 11.69
N ASP A 62 4.69 -7.05 11.16
CA ASP A 62 4.02 -8.31 10.78
C ASP A 62 2.74 -8.06 9.94
N LEU A 63 2.90 -7.31 8.85
CA LEU A 63 1.79 -6.92 7.98
C LEU A 63 1.25 -8.13 7.22
N GLN A 64 -0.07 -8.31 7.24
CA GLN A 64 -0.74 -9.34 6.44
C GLN A 64 -1.91 -8.71 5.68
N HIS A 65 -2.01 -9.02 4.39
CA HIS A 65 -3.19 -8.66 3.61
C HIS A 65 -4.33 -9.62 3.96
N VAL A 66 -5.53 -9.08 4.21
CA VAL A 66 -6.73 -9.89 4.47
C VAL A 66 -7.67 -9.84 3.28
N ASP A 67 -8.05 -8.63 2.85
CA ASP A 67 -9.05 -8.47 1.80
C ASP A 67 -8.94 -7.11 1.08
N MET A 68 -9.41 -7.05 -0.17
CA MET A 68 -9.62 -5.83 -0.93
C MET A 68 -11.11 -5.50 -0.88
N ASN A 69 -11.50 -4.48 -0.10
CA ASN A 69 -12.91 -4.19 0.16
C ASN A 69 -13.56 -3.33 -0.92
N GLU A 70 -12.83 -2.33 -1.43
CA GLU A 70 -13.30 -1.43 -2.50
C GLU A 70 -12.15 -1.06 -3.43
N PHE A 71 -12.46 -0.88 -4.70
CA PHE A 71 -11.47 -0.60 -5.73
C PHE A 71 -12.09 0.18 -6.89
N ILE A 72 -11.38 1.20 -7.36
CA ILE A 72 -11.68 1.90 -8.60
C ILE A 72 -10.39 2.45 -9.22
N GLN A 73 -10.37 2.60 -10.54
CA GLN A 73 -9.24 3.17 -11.25
C GLN A 73 -9.66 4.07 -12.42
N THR A 74 -8.79 5.02 -12.74
CA THR A 74 -8.70 5.67 -14.05
C THR A 74 -7.51 5.06 -14.81
N ASP A 75 -7.08 5.68 -15.91
CA ASP A 75 -5.92 5.24 -16.69
C ASP A 75 -4.62 5.19 -15.88
N ASP A 76 -4.43 6.13 -14.97
CA ASP A 76 -3.19 6.32 -14.21
C ASP A 76 -3.37 6.32 -12.69
N THR A 77 -4.60 6.37 -12.19
CA THR A 77 -4.85 6.56 -10.76
C THR A 77 -5.70 5.43 -10.25
N VAL A 78 -5.29 4.88 -9.11
CA VAL A 78 -5.96 3.78 -8.43
C VAL A 78 -6.37 4.24 -7.05
N MET A 79 -7.61 3.98 -6.67
CA MET A 79 -8.10 4.18 -5.30
C MET A 79 -8.60 2.85 -4.75
N MET A 80 -8.22 2.55 -3.52
CA MET A 80 -8.60 1.31 -2.86
C MET A 80 -8.91 1.51 -1.38
N ARG A 81 -9.71 0.57 -0.88
CA ARG A 81 -9.93 0.31 0.54
C ARG A 81 -9.69 -1.18 0.77
N GLY A 82 -8.88 -1.52 1.75
CA GLY A 82 -8.54 -2.92 2.05
C GLY A 82 -8.49 -3.19 3.54
N THR A 83 -8.68 -4.45 3.92
CA THR A 83 -8.49 -4.93 5.29
C THR A 83 -7.12 -5.58 5.41
N MET A 84 -6.40 -5.25 6.47
CA MET A 84 -5.08 -5.80 6.79
C MET A 84 -4.98 -6.18 8.26
N ILE A 85 -4.04 -7.05 8.59
CA ILE A 85 -3.59 -7.26 9.96
C ILE A 85 -2.25 -6.51 10.13
N VAL A 86 -2.16 -5.73 11.21
CA VAL A 86 -0.96 -5.00 11.62
C VAL A 86 -0.70 -5.36 13.08
N ARG A 87 0.42 -6.03 13.38
CA ARG A 87 0.73 -6.54 14.74
C ARG A 87 -0.40 -7.34 15.39
N GLY A 88 -1.11 -8.15 14.59
CA GLY A 88 -2.25 -8.94 15.07
C GLY A 88 -3.57 -8.17 15.20
N GLU A 89 -3.59 -6.85 14.98
CA GLU A 89 -4.82 -6.05 14.95
C GLU A 89 -5.36 -5.95 13.51
N THR A 90 -6.64 -6.27 13.34
CA THR A 90 -7.34 -6.05 12.07
C THR A 90 -7.66 -4.56 11.91
N VAL A 91 -7.13 -3.95 10.87
CA VAL A 91 -7.37 -2.55 10.53
C VAL A 91 -7.90 -2.44 9.11
N VAL A 92 -8.68 -1.40 8.86
CA VAL A 92 -9.02 -1.01 7.49
C VAL A 92 -8.01 0.03 7.02
N THR A 93 -7.57 -0.09 5.79
CA THR A 93 -6.63 0.79 5.11
C THR A 93 -7.29 1.41 3.90
N PHE A 94 -6.92 2.65 3.63
CA PHE A 94 -7.30 3.40 2.45
C PHE A 94 -6.04 3.88 1.73
N GLY A 95 -6.05 3.85 0.40
CA GLY A 95 -4.93 4.35 -0.39
C GLY A 95 -5.34 4.87 -1.76
N VAL A 96 -4.64 5.92 -2.20
CA VAL A 96 -4.67 6.45 -3.58
C VAL A 96 -3.25 6.39 -4.14
N TYR A 97 -3.12 5.84 -5.34
CA TYR A 97 -1.85 5.61 -6.02
C TYR A 97 -1.95 6.19 -7.43
N VAL A 98 -1.05 7.10 -7.78
CA VAL A 98 -0.87 7.61 -9.14
C VAL A 98 0.32 6.89 -9.77
N LEU A 99 0.12 6.35 -10.95
CA LEU A 99 1.07 5.54 -11.68
C LEU A 99 1.73 6.35 -12.80
N ARG A 100 3.03 6.14 -12.98
CA ARG A 100 3.80 6.64 -14.12
C ARG A 100 4.72 5.53 -14.58
N GLU A 101 4.68 5.22 -15.87
CA GLU A 101 5.49 4.15 -16.47
C GLU A 101 5.27 2.79 -15.78
N GLY A 102 4.02 2.51 -15.38
CA GLY A 102 3.62 1.28 -14.68
C GLY A 102 4.07 1.20 -13.21
N LYS A 103 4.67 2.26 -12.65
CA LYS A 103 5.18 2.31 -11.28
C LYS A 103 4.45 3.36 -10.44
N ILE A 104 4.42 3.18 -9.12
CA ILE A 104 3.86 4.15 -8.18
C ILE A 104 4.72 5.43 -8.22
N TRP A 105 4.13 6.53 -8.66
CA TRP A 105 4.76 7.84 -8.70
C TRP A 105 4.31 8.75 -7.58
N ARG A 106 3.03 8.71 -7.21
CA ARG A 106 2.51 9.40 -6.02
C ARG A 106 1.62 8.47 -5.25
N GLN A 107 1.68 8.53 -3.93
CA GLN A 107 0.68 7.86 -3.12
C GLN A 107 0.34 8.62 -1.85
N CYS A 108 -0.89 8.43 -1.40
CA CYS A 108 -1.34 8.76 -0.06
C CYS A 108 -2.17 7.60 0.48
N GLY A 109 -2.15 7.41 1.80
CA GLY A 109 -2.90 6.35 2.43
C GLY A 109 -2.71 6.34 3.93
N ALA A 110 -3.68 5.76 4.62
CA ALA A 110 -3.69 5.61 6.07
C ALA A 110 -4.63 4.46 6.45
N ASP A 111 -4.55 4.03 7.70
CA ASP A 111 -5.62 3.28 8.33
C ASP A 111 -6.85 4.17 8.59
N GLU A 112 -8.04 3.62 8.38
CA GLU A 112 -9.31 4.28 8.68
C GLU A 112 -9.43 4.44 10.20
N GLY A 113 -9.07 5.63 10.67
CA GLY A 113 -8.85 5.92 12.09
C GLY A 113 -7.92 7.11 12.32
N GLY A 114 -7.18 7.53 11.28
CA GLY A 114 -6.33 8.72 11.31
C GLY A 114 -4.85 8.35 11.42
N THR A 115 -4.05 9.18 12.07
CA THR A 115 -2.62 8.88 12.26
C THR A 115 -2.44 7.93 13.42
N ARG A 116 -2.05 6.69 13.16
CA ARG A 116 -1.51 5.80 14.18
C ARG A 116 0.01 5.77 14.11
N ASP A 117 0.66 5.97 15.25
CA ASP A 117 2.08 5.72 15.39
C ASP A 117 2.29 4.29 15.85
N TRP A 118 2.49 3.38 14.89
CA TRP A 118 2.82 1.98 15.16
C TRP A 118 4.22 1.80 15.79
N TRP A 119 5.00 2.88 15.88
CA TRP A 119 6.36 2.89 16.42
C TRP A 119 6.53 3.75 17.68
N ALA A 120 5.44 4.32 18.19
CA ALA A 120 5.41 4.96 19.50
C ALA A 120 5.55 3.94 20.64
#